data_AF-A0A2R5HFD8-F1
#
_entry.id   AF-A0A2R5HFD8-F1
#
_cell.length_a   1.000
_cell.length_b   1.000
_cell.length_c   1.000
_cell.angle_alpha   90.00
_cell.angle_beta   90.00
_cell.angle_gamma   90.00
#
_symmetry.space_group_name_H-M   'P 1'
#
loop_
_entity.id
_entity.type
_entity.pdbx_description
1 polymer ?
#
loop_
_entity_poly.entity_id
_entity_poly.type
_entity_poly.pdbx_seq_one_letter_code
_entity_poly.pdbx_strand_id
1 'polypeptide(L)'
;MASNVHLPTWSLANGQDDIAWYSGANVMFNAEKNIHPGNQGQYQTDAYATVLGKQFGVASLKYNVSYTPNVSSGNAIIERAIANGLSLVGRSPYNFGGGRNTADQLRNSFDCSSFVSAMFARAGHTIDNQATTSTWSLQTKGIGVSAGNLRRGDLIIMNFPNGEAHVVIYLGNGYILHDSSGSPTVGVGVNRITDVCNAPGWWGMSWQQMFSWAHTYIRRVA
;
A
#
# COMPACT_ATOMS: atom_id res chain seq x y z
N MET A 1 -3.70 5.29 40.59
CA MET A 1 -3.91 4.62 39.28
C MET A 1 -3.57 5.62 38.19
N ALA A 2 -2.85 5.22 37.14
CA ALA A 2 -2.73 6.07 35.96
C ALA A 2 -4.13 6.19 35.34
N SER A 3 -4.59 7.40 35.06
CA SER A 3 -5.94 7.62 34.54
C SER A 3 -6.02 7.38 33.03
N ASN A 4 -4.90 7.51 32.30
CA ASN A 4 -4.78 7.24 30.87
C ASN A 4 -3.31 6.99 30.47
N VAL A 5 -3.11 6.18 29.44
CA VAL A 5 -1.84 5.99 28.71
C VAL A 5 -1.95 6.65 27.33
N HIS A 6 -0.88 7.31 26.90
CA HIS A 6 -0.75 7.91 25.57
C HIS A 6 0.49 7.35 24.87
N LEU A 7 0.33 6.94 23.62
CA LEU A 7 1.36 6.35 22.79
C LEU A 7 1.57 7.17 21.50
N PRO A 8 2.17 8.37 21.56
CA PRO A 8 2.55 9.07 20.33
C PRO A 8 3.51 8.23 19.51
N THR A 9 3.23 8.08 18.23
CA THR A 9 4.05 7.32 17.28
C THR A 9 4.31 8.14 16.03
N TRP A 10 5.55 8.18 15.56
CA TRP A 10 5.94 8.91 14.36
C TRP A 10 7.04 8.17 13.61
N SER A 11 7.21 8.48 12.33
CA SER A 11 8.31 7.92 11.54
C SER A 11 9.59 8.69 11.82
N LEU A 12 10.74 8.00 11.89
CA LEU A 12 12.02 8.70 12.00
C LEU A 12 12.37 9.48 10.73
N ALA A 13 11.75 9.14 9.59
CA ALA A 13 11.96 9.82 8.33
C ALA A 13 11.39 11.25 8.31
N ASN A 14 10.24 11.45 8.96
CA ASN A 14 9.55 12.74 8.98
C ASN A 14 9.59 13.42 10.36
N GLY A 15 10.25 12.82 11.35
CA GLY A 15 10.19 13.33 12.72
C GLY A 15 8.76 13.33 13.25
N GLN A 16 8.40 14.25 14.15
CA GLN A 16 7.04 14.30 14.71
C GLN A 16 6.00 14.93 13.75
N ASP A 17 6.37 15.28 12.51
CA ASP A 17 5.44 15.89 11.54
C ASP A 17 4.32 14.92 11.10
N ASP A 18 4.52 13.61 11.26
CA ASP A 18 3.54 12.56 11.00
C ASP A 18 3.06 11.83 12.28
N ILE A 19 3.11 12.52 13.43
CA ILE A 19 2.74 11.95 14.73
C ILE A 19 1.27 11.53 14.78
N ALA A 20 1.06 10.30 15.25
CA ALA A 20 -0.24 9.73 15.52
C ALA A 20 -0.37 9.35 17.00
N TRP A 21 -1.50 9.72 17.61
CA TRP A 21 -1.73 9.53 19.03
C TRP A 21 -2.71 8.37 19.28
N TYR A 22 -2.25 7.34 20.00
CA TYR A 22 -3.12 6.28 20.51
C TYR A 22 -3.26 6.44 22.02
N SER A 23 -4.49 6.53 22.54
CA SER A 23 -4.73 6.82 23.95
C SER A 23 -5.84 5.97 24.55
N GLY A 24 -5.76 5.68 25.85
CA GLY A 24 -6.80 4.96 26.59
C GLY A 24 -6.34 4.45 27.95
N ALA A 25 -7.27 3.91 28.75
CA ALA A 25 -6.96 3.29 30.04
C ALA A 25 -6.13 1.99 29.88
N ASN A 26 -6.36 1.27 28.78
CA ASN A 26 -5.56 0.14 28.31
C ASN A 26 -5.33 0.34 26.81
N VAL A 27 -4.07 0.48 26.37
CA VAL A 27 -3.74 0.66 24.95
C VAL A 27 -2.93 -0.54 24.48
N MET A 28 -3.52 -1.34 23.56
CA MET A 28 -2.76 -2.34 22.81
C MET A 28 -2.22 -1.70 21.54
N PHE A 29 -0.89 -1.61 21.43
CA PHE A 29 -0.22 -1.08 20.27
C PHE A 29 0.35 -2.19 19.40
N ASN A 30 -0.15 -2.31 18.17
CA ASN A 30 0.41 -3.18 17.15
C ASN A 30 0.99 -2.28 16.04
N ALA A 31 2.32 -2.21 15.97
CA ALA A 31 3.04 -1.39 15.00
C ALA A 31 2.55 -1.61 13.56
N GLU A 32 2.34 -2.85 13.15
CA GLU A 32 1.98 -3.16 11.78
C GLU A 32 0.53 -2.81 11.41
N LYS A 33 -0.36 -2.70 12.40
CA LYS A 33 -1.78 -2.35 12.21
C LYS A 33 -2.07 -0.88 12.48
N ASN A 34 -1.39 -0.31 13.47
CA ASN A 34 -1.74 0.99 14.01
C ASN A 34 -0.98 2.11 13.32
N ILE A 35 0.23 1.86 12.82
CA ILE A 35 1.04 2.91 12.18
C ILE A 35 0.38 3.38 10.90
N HIS A 36 0.22 4.70 10.81
CA HIS A 36 -0.32 5.37 9.65
C HIS A 36 0.43 4.97 8.38
N PRO A 37 -0.27 4.93 7.24
CA PRO A 37 0.04 3.90 6.30
C PRO A 37 0.72 4.63 5.14
N GLY A 38 2.05 4.59 5.16
CA GLY A 38 2.77 5.48 4.27
C GLY A 38 4.26 5.26 4.09
N ASN A 39 4.98 4.60 4.99
CA ASN A 39 6.35 4.16 4.67
C ASN A 39 6.76 2.94 5.48
N GLN A 40 7.46 2.00 4.84
CA GLN A 40 8.36 1.12 5.56
C GLN A 40 9.51 1.95 6.12
N GLY A 41 10.05 1.58 7.28
CA GLY A 41 11.16 2.31 7.87
C GLY A 41 11.18 2.25 9.38
N GLN A 42 12.02 3.10 9.98
CA GLN A 42 12.12 3.22 11.42
C GLN A 42 10.99 4.10 11.95
N TYR A 43 10.36 3.64 13.01
CA TYR A 43 9.35 4.35 13.77
C TYR A 43 9.79 4.45 15.22
N GLN A 44 9.35 5.52 15.87
CA GLN A 44 9.46 5.66 17.31
C GLN A 44 8.06 5.77 17.91
N THR A 45 7.84 5.01 18.98
CA THR A 45 6.67 5.14 19.84
C THR A 45 7.16 5.44 21.25
N ASP A 46 6.75 6.59 21.78
CA ASP A 46 6.91 6.89 23.19
C ASP A 46 5.66 6.50 23.95
N ALA A 47 5.79 6.27 25.25
CA ALA A 47 4.69 5.95 26.14
C ALA A 47 4.66 6.93 27.31
N TYR A 48 3.49 7.53 27.53
CA TYR A 48 3.23 8.47 28.62
C TYR A 48 2.07 7.99 29.48
N ALA A 49 2.18 8.13 30.80
CA ALA A 49 1.09 7.86 31.73
C ALA A 49 0.69 9.13 32.47
N THR A 50 -0.61 9.33 32.66
CA THR A 50 -1.15 10.44 33.45
C THR A 50 -1.41 9.99 34.88
N VAL A 51 -0.71 10.59 35.85
CA VAL A 51 -0.86 10.32 37.28
C VAL A 51 -1.23 11.62 37.97
N LEU A 52 -2.40 11.67 38.63
CA LEU A 52 -2.90 12.86 39.33
C LEU A 52 -2.93 14.12 38.45
N GLY A 53 -3.33 13.96 37.19
CA GLY A 53 -3.42 15.07 36.22
C GLY A 53 -2.08 15.52 35.63
N LYS A 54 -0.95 14.90 36.00
CA LYS A 54 0.37 15.18 35.42
C LYS A 54 0.82 14.03 34.53
N GLN A 55 1.39 14.35 33.37
CA GLN A 55 1.90 13.38 32.42
C GLN A 55 3.37 13.05 32.72
N PHE A 56 3.71 11.77 32.67
CA PHE A 56 5.06 11.26 32.88
C PHE A 56 5.46 10.33 31.73
N GLY A 57 6.68 10.49 31.21
CA GLY A 57 7.26 9.52 30.28
C GLY A 57 7.53 8.19 30.98
N VAL A 58 7.14 7.10 30.35
CA VAL A 58 7.24 5.74 30.89
C VAL A 58 8.25 4.91 30.11
N ALA A 59 8.24 5.01 28.78
CA ALA A 59 9.14 4.26 27.90
C ALA A 59 9.24 4.92 26.52
N SER A 60 10.27 4.54 25.77
CA SER A 60 10.44 4.85 24.35
C SER A 60 10.95 3.61 23.63
N LEU A 61 10.39 3.32 22.45
CA LEU A 61 10.80 2.21 21.61
C LEU A 61 11.03 2.68 20.18
N LYS A 62 12.15 2.26 19.58
CA LYS A 62 12.42 2.37 18.15
C LYS A 62 12.32 1.00 17.50
N TYR A 63 11.63 0.89 16.39
CA TYR A 63 11.45 -0.38 15.68
C TYR A 63 11.29 -0.16 14.17
N ASN A 64 11.56 -1.21 13.40
CA ASN A 64 11.43 -1.19 11.95
C ASN A 64 10.08 -1.78 11.53
N VAL A 65 9.38 -1.07 10.65
CA VAL A 65 8.20 -1.57 9.94
C VAL A 65 8.64 -1.94 8.53
N SER A 66 8.38 -3.17 8.11
CA SER A 66 8.57 -3.61 6.73
C SER A 66 7.30 -4.30 6.26
N TYR A 67 6.85 -3.97 5.06
CA TYR A 67 5.62 -4.55 4.52
C TYR A 67 5.79 -6.03 4.18
N THR A 68 7.01 -6.51 3.90
CA THR A 68 7.27 -7.92 3.52
C THR A 68 8.72 -8.36 3.80
N PRO A 69 9.21 -8.35 5.05
CA PRO A 69 10.64 -8.50 5.34
C PRO A 69 11.28 -9.84 4.91
N ASN A 70 10.48 -10.86 4.57
CA ASN A 70 10.97 -12.21 4.25
C ASN A 70 10.31 -12.86 3.02
N VAL A 71 9.66 -12.09 2.13
CA VAL A 71 9.04 -12.63 0.92
C VAL A 71 9.84 -12.20 -0.30
N SER A 72 10.35 -13.16 -1.06
CA SER A 72 10.96 -12.93 -2.36
C SER A 72 10.20 -13.70 -3.43
N SER A 73 10.05 -13.10 -4.60
CA SER A 73 9.54 -13.76 -5.81
C SER A 73 10.59 -14.67 -6.46
N GLY A 74 11.87 -14.52 -6.12
CA GLY A 74 12.99 -15.12 -6.84
C GLY A 74 13.24 -14.52 -8.23
N ASN A 75 12.48 -13.49 -8.63
CA ASN A 75 12.57 -12.85 -9.94
C ASN A 75 13.05 -11.39 -9.79
N ALA A 76 14.21 -11.08 -10.37
CA ALA A 76 14.82 -9.75 -10.26
C ALA A 76 13.98 -8.63 -10.90
N ILE A 77 13.18 -8.92 -11.94
CA ILE A 77 12.28 -7.95 -12.56
C ILE A 77 11.16 -7.59 -11.58
N ILE A 78 10.54 -8.60 -10.96
CA ILE A 78 9.49 -8.39 -9.95
C ILE A 78 10.03 -7.57 -8.78
N GLU A 79 11.19 -7.92 -8.24
CA GLU A 79 11.76 -7.19 -7.10
C GLU A 79 12.13 -5.75 -7.46
N ARG A 80 12.65 -5.49 -8.67
CA ARG A 80 12.90 -4.11 -9.13
C ARG A 80 11.61 -3.33 -9.34
N ALA A 81 10.57 -3.94 -9.91
CA ALA A 81 9.28 -3.28 -10.11
C ALA A 81 8.64 -2.89 -8.77
N ILE A 82 8.67 -3.81 -7.79
CA ILE A 82 8.20 -3.55 -6.44
C ILE A 82 9.07 -2.48 -5.76
N ALA A 83 10.39 -2.54 -5.88
CA ALA A 83 11.29 -1.52 -5.30
C ALA A 83 11.03 -0.12 -5.88
N ASN A 84 10.83 -0.02 -7.19
CA ASN A 84 10.46 1.22 -7.87
C ASN A 84 9.15 1.77 -7.29
N GLY A 85 8.11 0.94 -7.16
CA GLY A 85 6.83 1.38 -6.64
C GLY A 85 6.88 1.73 -5.14
N LEU A 86 7.58 0.95 -4.32
CA LEU A 86 7.79 1.24 -2.90
C LEU A 86 8.51 2.58 -2.67
N SER A 87 9.41 2.97 -3.58
CA SER A 87 10.11 4.27 -3.51
C SER A 87 9.19 5.48 -3.70
N LEU A 88 7.98 5.27 -4.25
CA LEU A 88 6.99 6.31 -4.52
C LEU A 88 5.90 6.39 -3.44
N VAL A 89 5.91 5.49 -2.45
CA VAL A 89 4.92 5.47 -1.38
C VAL A 89 4.97 6.79 -0.62
N GLY A 90 3.81 7.45 -0.50
CA GLY A 90 3.68 8.76 0.15
C GLY A 90 4.28 9.93 -0.64
N ARG A 91 4.78 9.71 -1.87
CA ARG A 91 5.45 10.71 -2.72
C ARG A 91 4.78 10.92 -4.08
N SER A 92 3.96 9.97 -4.51
CA SER A 92 3.23 9.97 -5.79
C SER A 92 1.73 10.08 -5.51
N PRO A 93 1.09 11.24 -5.75
CA PRO A 93 -0.34 11.40 -5.57
C PRO A 93 -1.15 10.71 -6.68
N TYR A 94 -2.33 10.22 -6.35
CA TYR A 94 -3.22 9.57 -7.32
C TYR A 94 -3.71 10.58 -8.36
N ASN A 95 -3.66 10.21 -9.64
CA ASN A 95 -4.13 11.01 -10.76
C ASN A 95 -4.90 10.12 -11.74
N PHE A 96 -6.23 10.22 -11.71
CA PHE A 96 -7.11 9.43 -12.58
C PHE A 96 -6.82 9.71 -14.07
N GLY A 97 -6.43 8.68 -14.82
CA GLY A 97 -6.01 8.83 -16.22
C GLY A 97 -4.56 9.29 -16.42
N GLY A 98 -3.83 9.59 -15.34
CA GLY A 98 -2.44 10.05 -15.36
C GLY A 98 -1.44 8.98 -15.84
N GLY A 99 -0.17 9.35 -15.92
CA GLY A 99 0.95 8.44 -16.20
C GLY A 99 1.14 8.05 -17.67
N ARG A 100 0.25 8.48 -18.57
CA ARG A 100 0.28 8.15 -20.01
C ARG A 100 1.09 9.13 -20.87
N ASN A 101 1.50 10.26 -20.30
CA ASN A 101 2.35 11.26 -20.94
C ASN A 101 3.62 11.52 -20.12
N THR A 102 4.62 12.14 -20.75
CA THR A 102 5.93 12.42 -20.13
C THR A 102 5.81 13.31 -18.89
N ALA A 103 4.94 14.32 -18.90
CA ALA A 103 4.82 15.28 -17.79
C ALA A 103 4.33 14.59 -16.51
N ASP A 104 3.38 13.67 -16.62
CA ASP A 104 2.89 12.87 -15.51
C ASP A 104 3.97 11.90 -14.98
N GLN A 105 4.69 11.24 -15.88
CA GLN A 105 5.76 10.30 -15.49
C GLN A 105 6.91 10.99 -14.77
N LEU A 106 7.30 12.20 -15.20
CA LEU A 106 8.32 13.02 -14.54
C LEU A 106 7.89 13.49 -13.16
N ARG A 107 6.59 13.72 -12.95
CA ARG A 107 6.02 14.10 -11.65
C ARG A 107 5.70 12.91 -10.75
N ASN A 108 5.93 11.69 -11.21
CA ASN A 108 5.42 10.46 -10.59
C ASN A 108 3.94 10.62 -10.22
N SER A 109 3.10 10.87 -11.22
CA SER A 109 1.66 11.05 -11.04
C SER A 109 0.95 10.05 -11.93
N PHE A 110 0.32 9.05 -11.33
CA PHE A 110 -0.22 7.90 -12.04
C PHE A 110 -1.66 7.60 -11.61
N ASP A 111 -2.36 6.83 -12.45
CA ASP A 111 -3.46 5.99 -11.98
C ASP A 111 -2.96 4.57 -11.70
N CYS A 112 -3.85 3.68 -11.24
CA CYS A 112 -3.48 2.31 -10.90
C CYS A 112 -2.80 1.54 -12.04
N SER A 113 -3.36 1.59 -13.24
CA SER A 113 -2.85 0.83 -14.39
C SER A 113 -1.54 1.37 -14.96
N SER A 114 -1.44 2.69 -15.08
CA SER A 114 -0.24 3.38 -15.57
C SER A 114 0.91 3.30 -14.56
N PHE A 115 0.61 3.27 -13.26
CA PHE A 115 1.59 2.99 -12.21
C PHE A 115 2.21 1.60 -12.39
N VAL A 116 1.38 0.56 -12.46
CA VAL A 116 1.88 -0.83 -12.60
C VAL A 116 2.69 -0.99 -13.88
N SER A 117 2.16 -0.52 -15.01
CA SER A 117 2.88 -0.56 -16.29
C SER A 117 4.23 0.16 -16.21
N ALA A 118 4.28 1.36 -15.61
CA ALA A 118 5.52 2.13 -15.46
C ALA A 118 6.53 1.43 -14.53
N MET A 119 6.10 0.81 -13.43
CA MET A 119 7.01 0.15 -12.50
C MET A 119 7.71 -1.05 -13.13
N PHE A 120 6.97 -1.85 -13.90
CA PHE A 120 7.54 -2.96 -14.67
C PHE A 120 8.42 -2.47 -15.82
N ALA A 121 8.03 -1.42 -16.54
CA ALA A 121 8.87 -0.81 -17.58
C ALA A 121 10.19 -0.28 -17.01
N ARG A 122 10.16 0.43 -15.87
CA ARG A 122 11.35 0.91 -15.12
C ARG A 122 12.21 -0.25 -14.60
N ALA A 123 11.64 -1.44 -14.42
CA ALA A 123 12.37 -2.66 -14.06
C ALA A 123 12.99 -3.38 -15.27
N GLY A 124 12.81 -2.84 -16.48
CA GLY A 124 13.29 -3.40 -17.74
C GLY A 124 12.34 -4.40 -18.41
N HIS A 125 11.06 -4.40 -18.03
CA HIS A 125 10.07 -5.35 -18.54
C HIS A 125 8.75 -4.66 -18.90
N THR A 126 8.54 -4.39 -20.18
CA THR A 126 7.31 -3.75 -20.65
C THR A 126 6.16 -4.75 -20.72
N ILE A 127 5.16 -4.60 -19.85
CA ILE A 127 3.97 -5.47 -19.81
C ILE A 127 2.81 -4.94 -20.66
N ASP A 128 2.82 -3.65 -20.99
CA ASP A 128 1.80 -3.00 -21.81
C ASP A 128 2.34 -1.71 -22.45
N ASN A 129 1.59 -1.13 -23.40
CA ASN A 129 1.92 0.19 -23.93
C ASN A 129 1.52 1.28 -22.92
N GLN A 130 2.50 1.97 -22.33
CA GLN A 130 2.27 3.00 -21.32
C GLN A 130 1.31 4.11 -21.77
N ALA A 131 1.28 4.48 -23.05
CA ALA A 131 0.41 5.55 -23.55
C ALA A 131 -1.07 5.17 -23.59
N THR A 132 -1.38 3.87 -23.63
CA THR A 132 -2.75 3.34 -23.78
C THR A 132 -3.12 2.32 -22.71
N THR A 133 -2.24 2.08 -21.73
CA THR A 133 -2.45 1.06 -20.71
C THR A 133 -3.71 1.37 -19.91
N SER A 134 -4.41 0.33 -19.52
CA SER A 134 -5.65 0.41 -18.76
C SER A 134 -5.79 -0.84 -17.89
N THR A 135 -6.66 -0.78 -16.90
CA THR A 135 -6.97 -1.96 -16.09
C THR A 135 -7.48 -3.12 -16.95
N TRP A 136 -8.23 -2.85 -18.03
CA TRP A 136 -8.72 -3.86 -18.98
C TRP A 136 -7.62 -4.49 -19.83
N SER A 137 -6.68 -3.70 -20.34
CA SER A 137 -5.57 -4.26 -21.14
C SER A 137 -4.65 -5.14 -20.29
N LEU A 138 -4.45 -4.80 -19.01
CA LEU A 138 -3.66 -5.61 -18.08
C LEU A 138 -4.29 -6.97 -17.76
N GLN A 139 -5.61 -7.14 -17.90
CA GLN A 139 -6.32 -8.40 -17.63
C GLN A 139 -5.94 -9.53 -18.57
N THR A 140 -5.25 -9.28 -19.68
CA THR A 140 -4.84 -10.31 -20.64
C THR A 140 -3.34 -10.49 -20.73
N LYS A 141 -2.56 -9.80 -19.88
CA LYS A 141 -1.09 -9.87 -19.90
C LYS A 141 -0.57 -11.05 -19.08
N GLY A 142 0.58 -11.57 -19.49
CA GLY A 142 1.24 -12.68 -18.81
C GLY A 142 0.40 -13.96 -18.78
N ILE A 143 0.60 -14.78 -17.75
CA ILE A 143 -0.15 -16.02 -17.53
C ILE A 143 -1.24 -15.84 -16.47
N GLY A 144 -2.37 -16.53 -16.64
CA GLY A 144 -3.43 -16.59 -15.62
C GLY A 144 -3.00 -17.42 -14.41
N VAL A 145 -3.31 -16.94 -13.21
CA VAL A 145 -2.99 -17.60 -11.94
C VAL A 145 -4.28 -17.79 -11.14
N SER A 146 -4.43 -18.93 -10.45
CA SER A 146 -5.54 -19.13 -9.52
C SER A 146 -5.23 -18.49 -8.17
N ALA A 147 -6.27 -18.06 -7.43
CA ALA A 147 -6.09 -17.39 -6.14
C ALA A 147 -5.26 -18.20 -5.12
N GLY A 148 -5.38 -19.53 -5.13
CA GLY A 148 -4.57 -20.41 -4.27
C GLY A 148 -3.07 -20.47 -4.62
N ASN A 149 -2.68 -19.98 -5.80
CA ASN A 149 -1.31 -19.93 -6.29
C ASN A 149 -0.74 -18.51 -6.36
N LEU A 150 -1.38 -17.56 -5.67
CA LEU A 150 -0.98 -16.16 -5.62
C LEU A 150 0.41 -16.02 -4.99
N ARG A 151 1.30 -15.29 -5.68
CA ARG A 151 2.69 -15.05 -5.28
C ARG A 151 3.04 -13.58 -5.38
N ARG A 152 4.06 -13.17 -4.63
CA ARG A 152 4.66 -11.83 -4.73
C ARG A 152 4.96 -11.49 -6.19
N GLY A 153 4.52 -10.32 -6.63
CA GLY A 153 4.64 -9.81 -8.00
C GLY A 153 3.44 -10.09 -8.89
N ASP A 154 2.55 -11.01 -8.51
CA ASP A 154 1.31 -11.23 -9.27
C ASP A 154 0.44 -9.96 -9.22
N LEU A 155 -0.14 -9.61 -10.36
CA LEU A 155 -1.11 -8.54 -10.48
C LEU A 155 -2.49 -9.09 -10.12
N ILE A 156 -3.21 -8.38 -9.26
CA ILE A 156 -4.63 -8.65 -8.99
C ILE A 156 -5.43 -7.53 -9.65
N ILE A 157 -6.18 -7.87 -10.68
CA ILE A 157 -7.01 -6.95 -11.44
C ILE A 157 -8.47 -7.20 -11.10
N MET A 158 -9.18 -6.15 -10.72
CA MET A 158 -10.60 -6.20 -10.36
C MET A 158 -11.40 -5.31 -11.30
N ASN A 159 -12.50 -5.85 -11.85
CA ASN A 159 -13.56 -5.05 -12.46
C ASN A 159 -14.78 -5.08 -11.56
N PHE A 160 -15.31 -3.90 -11.24
CA PHE A 160 -16.43 -3.72 -10.34
C PHE A 160 -17.74 -3.66 -11.15
N PRO A 161 -18.88 -4.13 -10.62
CA PRO A 161 -20.16 -4.10 -11.32
C PRO A 161 -20.63 -2.69 -11.72
N ASN A 162 -20.15 -1.65 -11.04
CA ASN A 162 -20.43 -0.25 -11.37
C ASN A 162 -19.60 0.28 -12.55
N GLY A 163 -18.77 -0.56 -13.19
CA GLY A 163 -17.92 -0.18 -14.32
C GLY A 163 -16.55 0.38 -13.92
N GLU A 164 -16.27 0.53 -12.63
CA GLU A 164 -14.93 0.86 -12.16
C GLU A 164 -13.99 -0.35 -12.31
N ALA A 165 -12.68 -0.10 -12.30
CA ALA A 165 -11.67 -1.15 -12.33
C ALA A 165 -10.40 -0.71 -11.61
N HIS A 166 -9.72 -1.65 -10.95
CA HIS A 166 -8.48 -1.38 -10.22
C HIS A 166 -7.47 -2.52 -10.38
N VAL A 167 -6.19 -2.19 -10.29
CA VAL A 167 -5.09 -3.16 -10.32
C VAL A 167 -4.11 -2.89 -9.19
N VAL A 168 -3.62 -3.97 -8.59
CA VAL A 168 -2.63 -3.93 -7.51
C VAL A 168 -1.52 -4.96 -7.78
N ILE A 169 -0.32 -4.70 -7.26
CA ILE A 169 0.78 -5.68 -7.21
C ILE A 169 0.72 -6.37 -5.86
N TYR A 170 0.56 -7.70 -5.83
CA TYR A 170 0.61 -8.45 -4.59
C TYR A 170 2.05 -8.52 -4.08
N LEU A 171 2.29 -8.12 -2.84
CA LEU A 171 3.62 -8.14 -2.24
C LEU A 171 3.95 -9.47 -1.55
N GLY A 172 2.94 -10.31 -1.30
CA GLY A 172 3.05 -11.45 -0.40
C GLY A 172 2.51 -11.13 1.00
N ASN A 173 2.27 -12.18 1.80
CA ASN A 173 1.80 -12.07 3.18
C ASN A 173 0.56 -11.16 3.39
N GLY A 174 -0.33 -11.10 2.41
CA GLY A 174 -1.53 -10.28 2.50
C GLY A 174 -1.30 -8.77 2.33
N TYR A 175 -0.19 -8.35 1.73
CA TYR A 175 0.07 -6.94 1.39
C TYR A 175 -0.05 -6.67 -0.11
N ILE A 176 -0.50 -5.48 -0.45
CA ILE A 176 -0.65 -5.00 -1.83
C ILE A 176 -0.01 -3.62 -1.99
N LEU A 177 0.62 -3.40 -3.13
CA LEU A 177 1.15 -2.11 -3.58
C LEU A 177 0.32 -1.63 -4.76
N HIS A 178 -0.16 -0.40 -4.69
CA HIS A 178 -1.03 0.18 -5.72
C HIS A 178 -0.97 1.70 -5.72
N ASP A 179 -1.56 2.33 -6.73
CA ASP A 179 -1.83 3.76 -6.76
C ASP A 179 -3.35 3.97 -6.74
N SER A 180 -3.88 4.57 -5.67
CA SER A 180 -5.31 4.73 -5.46
C SER A 180 -5.64 5.90 -4.53
N SER A 181 -6.75 6.59 -4.78
CA SER A 181 -7.35 7.51 -3.81
C SER A 181 -7.84 6.81 -2.54
N GLY A 182 -8.12 5.50 -2.60
CA GLY A 182 -8.44 4.66 -1.45
C GLY A 182 -7.22 4.06 -0.76
N SER A 183 -6.03 4.34 -1.26
CA SER A 183 -4.80 4.01 -0.56
C SER A 183 -4.63 4.93 0.66
N PRO A 184 -3.86 4.50 1.65
CA PRO A 184 -3.63 5.28 2.84
C PRO A 184 -2.81 6.57 2.65
N THR A 185 -2.15 6.71 1.51
CA THR A 185 -1.38 7.90 1.11
C THR A 185 -2.14 8.77 0.11
N VAL A 186 -3.36 8.36 -0.28
CA VAL A 186 -4.14 8.99 -1.37
C VAL A 186 -3.33 9.05 -2.68
N GLY A 187 -2.56 8.00 -2.93
CA GLY A 187 -1.65 7.87 -4.06
C GLY A 187 -1.01 6.49 -4.10
N VAL A 188 0.30 6.44 -4.36
CA VAL A 188 1.05 5.19 -4.23
C VAL A 188 1.13 4.82 -2.75
N GLY A 189 0.58 3.65 -2.41
CA GLY A 189 0.37 3.20 -1.05
C GLY A 189 0.52 1.69 -0.91
N VAL A 190 0.69 1.24 0.33
CA VAL A 190 0.64 -0.18 0.69
C VAL A 190 -0.50 -0.42 1.66
N ASN A 191 -1.39 -1.34 1.31
CA ASN A 191 -2.46 -1.82 2.17
C ASN A 191 -2.25 -3.28 2.54
N ARG A 192 -2.81 -3.68 3.67
CA ARG A 192 -3.17 -5.07 3.89
C ARG A 192 -4.42 -5.38 3.09
N ILE A 193 -4.53 -6.61 2.61
CA ILE A 193 -5.75 -7.05 1.93
C ILE A 193 -6.97 -7.06 2.87
N THR A 194 -6.74 -7.09 4.18
CA THR A 194 -7.79 -7.01 5.19
C THR A 194 -8.24 -5.58 5.50
N ASP A 195 -7.50 -4.57 5.02
CA ASP A 195 -7.89 -3.17 5.23
C ASP A 195 -9.18 -2.88 4.46
N VAL A 196 -10.07 -2.13 5.09
CA VAL A 196 -11.31 -1.65 4.48
C VAL A 196 -11.01 -0.45 3.59
N CYS A 197 -11.40 -0.53 2.33
CA CYS A 197 -11.32 0.60 1.40
C CYS A 197 -12.51 1.53 1.66
N ASN A 198 -12.22 2.76 2.08
CA ASN A 198 -13.24 3.79 2.37
C ASN A 198 -13.37 4.83 1.25
N ALA A 199 -12.77 4.60 0.09
CA ALA A 199 -12.91 5.52 -1.03
C ALA A 199 -14.38 5.60 -1.52
N PRO A 200 -14.83 6.77 -2.04
CA PRO A 200 -16.14 6.89 -2.66
C PRO A 200 -16.32 5.86 -3.78
N GLY A 201 -17.36 5.01 -3.68
CA GLY A 201 -17.61 3.89 -4.61
C GLY A 201 -17.25 2.49 -4.08
N TRP A 202 -16.61 2.38 -2.90
CA TRP A 202 -15.93 1.16 -2.44
C TRP A 202 -16.56 0.49 -1.19
N TRP A 203 -17.86 0.67 -0.98
CA TRP A 203 -18.79 -0.10 -0.11
C TRP A 203 -18.34 -0.52 1.31
N GLY A 204 -17.28 0.05 1.88
CA GLY A 204 -16.76 -0.36 3.19
C GLY A 204 -16.30 -1.83 3.22
N MET A 205 -15.88 -2.37 2.08
CA MET A 205 -15.38 -3.74 1.96
C MET A 205 -13.85 -3.77 2.09
N SER A 206 -13.30 -4.91 2.54
CA SER A 206 -11.87 -5.13 2.48
C SER A 206 -11.41 -5.44 1.06
N TRP A 207 -10.14 -5.14 0.76
CA TRP A 207 -9.53 -5.53 -0.53
C TRP A 207 -9.66 -7.02 -0.80
N GLN A 208 -9.51 -7.86 0.22
CA GLN A 208 -9.68 -9.31 0.13
C GLN A 208 -11.10 -9.71 -0.27
N GLN A 209 -12.12 -9.02 0.25
CA GLN A 209 -13.50 -9.27 -0.16
C GLN A 209 -13.70 -8.88 -1.63
N MET A 210 -13.11 -7.77 -2.09
CA MET A 210 -13.18 -7.36 -3.49
C MET A 210 -12.49 -8.36 -4.43
N PHE A 211 -11.38 -8.95 -4.02
CA PHE A 211 -10.66 -9.97 -4.80
C PHE A 211 -11.46 -11.25 -5.03
N SER A 212 -12.51 -11.47 -4.23
CA SER A 212 -13.38 -12.65 -4.37
C SER A 212 -14.48 -12.49 -5.43
N TRP A 213 -14.59 -11.32 -6.07
CA TRP A 213 -15.62 -11.07 -7.06
C TRP A 213 -15.37 -11.81 -8.38
N ALA A 214 -16.47 -12.14 -9.08
CA ALA A 214 -16.47 -12.93 -10.30
C ALA A 214 -15.62 -12.35 -11.44
N HIS A 215 -15.35 -11.04 -11.41
CA HIS A 215 -14.54 -10.35 -12.41
C HIS A 215 -13.16 -9.91 -11.86
N THR A 216 -12.54 -10.80 -11.08
CA THR A 216 -11.15 -10.67 -10.64
C THR A 216 -10.25 -11.57 -11.48
N TYR A 217 -9.15 -11.01 -11.99
CA TYR A 217 -8.14 -11.71 -12.77
C TYR A 217 -6.79 -11.59 -12.08
N ILE A 218 -6.10 -12.71 -11.89
CA ILE A 218 -4.75 -12.72 -11.35
C ILE A 218 -3.77 -13.05 -12.47
N ARG A 219 -2.78 -12.18 -12.67
CA ARG A 219 -1.82 -12.29 -13.77
C ARG A 219 -0.38 -12.28 -13.25
N ARG A 220 0.39 -13.29 -13.67
CA ARG A 220 1.84 -13.31 -13.48
C ARG A 220 2.50 -12.85 -14.76
N VAL A 221 3.15 -11.70 -14.68
CA VAL A 221 3.68 -10.99 -15.86
C VAL A 221 5.19 -11.13 -16.04
N ALA A 222 5.91 -11.67 -15.06
CA ALA A 222 7.34 -11.94 -15.12
C ALA A 222 7.68 -13.26 -14.42
#